data_AF-A0A7G1KQJ8-F1
#
_entry.id   AF-A0A7G1KQJ8-F1
#
_cell.length_a   1.000
_cell.length_b   1.000
_cell.length_c   1.000
_cell.angle_alpha   90.00
_cell.angle_beta   90.00
_cell.angle_gamma   90.00
#
_symmetry.space_group_name_H-M   'P 1'
#
loop_
_entity.id
_entity.type
_entity.pdbx_description
1 polymer ?
#
loop_
_entity_poly.entity_id
_entity_poly.type
_entity_poly.pdbx_seq_one_letter_code
_entity_poly.pdbx_strand_id
1 'polypeptide(L)'
;MFVAPAGGHPGRMTPDDHKQPRSAGSPSQVTESDLRQLLQTGSPGTRLVLLEGRIQLVPGAADESDGLTLITRGDLAAQIGDNPGEAELTVAAETLNTEIRLQGA
;
A
#
# COMPACT_ATOMS: atom_id res chain seq x y z
N MET A 1 63.45 16.92 -15.04
CA MET A 1 62.26 16.34 -15.69
C MET A 1 61.68 15.33 -14.72
N PHE A 2 60.69 15.73 -13.91
CA PHE A 2 60.01 14.88 -12.92
C PHE A 2 58.54 14.77 -13.33
N VAL A 3 58.02 13.54 -13.28
CA VAL A 3 56.68 13.16 -13.75
C VAL A 3 55.81 12.73 -12.56
N ALA A 4 54.56 13.24 -12.58
CA ALA A 4 53.30 12.73 -11.98
C ALA A 4 53.05 12.87 -10.45
N PRO A 5 51.79 12.77 -9.96
CA PRO A 5 50.49 13.02 -10.61
C PRO A 5 49.52 13.92 -9.81
N ALA A 6 48.49 14.39 -10.52
CA ALA A 6 47.35 15.14 -10.00
C ALA A 6 46.52 14.35 -8.98
N GLY A 7 46.55 14.81 -7.72
CA GLY A 7 45.56 14.46 -6.71
C GLY A 7 44.38 15.42 -6.80
N GLY A 8 43.36 15.05 -7.56
CA GLY A 8 42.08 15.75 -7.64
C GLY A 8 40.97 14.72 -7.57
N HIS A 9 40.41 14.55 -6.38
CA HIS A 9 39.33 13.63 -6.03
C HIS A 9 38.24 13.55 -7.11
N PRO A 10 37.91 12.37 -7.67
CA PRO A 10 36.61 12.19 -8.30
C PRO A 10 35.57 12.23 -7.19
N GLY A 11 34.93 13.39 -7.05
CA GLY A 11 33.78 13.58 -6.21
C GLY A 11 32.71 12.54 -6.57
N ARG A 12 32.37 11.75 -5.55
CA ARG A 12 31.01 11.31 -5.25
C ARG A 12 30.25 10.64 -6.41
N MET A 13 30.40 9.33 -6.42
CA MET A 13 29.35 8.38 -6.77
C MET A 13 28.05 8.78 -6.05
N THR A 14 27.12 9.47 -6.72
CA THR A 14 25.70 9.27 -6.45
C THR A 14 25.27 8.14 -7.37
N PRO A 15 25.17 6.89 -6.87
CA PRO A 15 24.34 5.95 -7.56
C PRO A 15 22.91 6.49 -7.45
N ASP A 16 22.24 6.57 -8.60
CA ASP A 16 20.86 6.09 -8.62
C ASP A 16 19.83 6.90 -7.82
N ASP A 17 19.63 8.18 -8.17
CA ASP A 17 18.31 8.81 -8.01
C ASP A 17 17.42 8.35 -9.18
N HIS A 18 17.30 7.02 -9.37
CA HIS A 18 16.23 6.48 -10.18
C HIS A 18 14.94 6.66 -9.39
N LYS A 19 14.28 7.79 -9.63
CA LYS A 19 12.83 7.84 -9.89
C LYS A 19 11.99 6.88 -9.04
N GLN A 20 12.16 6.94 -7.72
CA GLN A 20 11.06 6.66 -6.83
C GLN A 20 10.74 8.00 -6.19
N PRO A 21 9.81 8.79 -6.77
CA PRO A 21 8.92 9.50 -5.90
C PRO A 21 8.33 8.40 -5.03
N ARG A 22 8.86 8.22 -3.82
CA ARG A 22 8.01 7.80 -2.73
C ARG A 22 7.03 8.94 -2.62
N SER A 23 6.01 8.94 -3.49
CA SER A 23 4.72 9.47 -3.15
C SER A 23 4.50 8.91 -1.77
N ALA A 24 4.69 9.77 -0.76
CA ALA A 24 4.24 9.50 0.58
C ALA A 24 2.71 9.49 0.47
N GLY A 25 2.17 8.47 -0.20
CA GLY A 25 0.83 8.00 0.08
C GLY A 25 0.88 7.73 1.56
N SER A 26 0.04 8.47 2.28
CA SER A 26 -0.08 8.32 3.72
C SER A 26 -0.13 6.83 4.02
N PRO A 27 0.65 6.31 4.99
CA PRO A 27 0.70 4.87 5.25
C PRO A 27 -0.70 4.27 5.53
N SER A 28 -1.67 5.13 5.86
CA SER A 28 -3.08 4.86 6.11
C SER A 28 -3.94 4.76 4.84
N GLN A 29 -3.38 4.89 3.65
CA GLN A 29 -4.14 4.97 2.40
C GLN A 29 -4.29 3.59 1.77
N VAL A 30 -5.53 3.13 1.62
CA VAL A 30 -5.90 1.95 0.83
C VAL A 30 -5.62 2.25 -0.63
N THR A 31 -4.93 1.33 -1.31
CA THR A 31 -4.69 1.41 -2.74
C THR A 31 -5.44 0.31 -3.49
N GLU A 32 -5.57 0.50 -4.80
CA GLU A 32 -6.10 -0.51 -5.73
C GLU A 32 -5.33 -1.82 -5.63
N SER A 33 -4.01 -1.73 -5.42
CA SER A 33 -3.13 -2.89 -5.29
C SER A 33 -3.47 -3.70 -4.04
N ASP A 34 -3.78 -3.04 -2.91
CA ASP A 34 -4.20 -3.71 -1.68
C ASP A 34 -5.52 -4.46 -1.85
N LEU A 35 -6.50 -3.82 -2.50
CA LEU A 35 -7.81 -4.41 -2.81
C LEU A 35 -7.69 -5.57 -3.79
N ARG A 36 -6.89 -5.41 -4.85
CA ARG A 36 -6.59 -6.48 -5.79
C ARG A 36 -5.88 -7.63 -5.09
N GLN A 37 -4.95 -7.35 -4.18
CA GLN A 37 -4.25 -8.36 -3.41
C GLN A 37 -5.21 -9.07 -2.44
N LEU A 38 -6.18 -8.36 -1.85
CA LEU A 38 -7.22 -8.94 -1.00
C LEU A 38 -8.08 -9.95 -1.77
N LEU A 39 -8.47 -9.61 -3.00
CA LEU A 39 -9.27 -10.49 -3.86
C LEU A 39 -8.46 -11.70 -4.34
N GLN A 40 -7.18 -11.51 -4.69
CA GLN A 40 -6.30 -12.58 -5.18
C GLN A 40 -5.78 -13.52 -4.09
N THR A 41 -5.51 -13.03 -2.88
CA THR A 41 -5.01 -13.85 -1.76
C THR A 41 -6.08 -14.79 -1.19
N GLY A 42 -7.34 -14.61 -1.61
CA GLY A 42 -8.23 -15.74 -1.90
C GLY A 42 -8.81 -16.52 -0.72
N SER A 43 -8.54 -16.12 0.52
CA SER A 43 -9.28 -16.69 1.66
C SER A 43 -10.53 -15.86 1.93
N PRO A 44 -11.73 -16.47 2.06
CA PRO A 44 -12.96 -15.74 2.35
C PRO A 44 -12.90 -15.00 3.70
N GLY A 45 -12.00 -15.42 4.59
CA GLY A 45 -11.72 -14.73 5.84
C GLY A 45 -10.71 -13.58 5.75
N THR A 46 -9.99 -13.39 4.65
CA THR A 46 -9.00 -12.30 4.56
C THR A 46 -9.72 -10.95 4.65
N ARG A 47 -9.15 -10.03 5.43
CA ARG A 47 -9.68 -8.69 5.66
C ARG A 47 -8.56 -7.65 5.57
N LEU A 48 -8.94 -6.47 5.10
CA LEU A 48 -8.11 -5.28 5.17
C LEU A 48 -8.34 -4.61 6.51
N VAL A 49 -7.26 -4.36 7.24
CA VAL A 49 -7.27 -3.67 8.53
C VAL A 49 -6.34 -2.47 8.49
N LEU A 50 -6.74 -1.40 9.18
CA LEU A 50 -5.91 -0.25 9.47
C LEU A 50 -5.31 -0.41 10.88
N LEU A 51 -4.01 -0.66 10.96
CA LEU A 51 -3.27 -0.81 12.22
C LEU A 51 -2.18 0.26 12.30
N GLU A 52 -2.17 1.08 13.35
CA GLU A 52 -1.18 2.15 13.56
C GLU A 52 -0.99 3.08 12.34
N GLY A 53 -2.10 3.41 11.65
CA GLY A 53 -2.04 4.21 10.44
C GLY A 53 -1.40 3.49 9.25
N ARG A 54 -1.43 2.15 9.23
CA ARG A 54 -0.94 1.31 8.13
C ARG A 54 -2.01 0.35 7.66
N ILE A 55 -2.13 0.21 6.34
CA ILE A 55 -2.99 -0.79 5.74
C ILE A 55 -2.30 -2.15 5.76
N GLN A 56 -2.95 -3.15 6.35
CA GLN A 56 -2.48 -4.53 6.37
C GLN A 56 -3.59 -5.49 5.95
N LEU A 57 -3.20 -6.52 5.17
CA LEU A 57 -4.07 -7.66 4.93
C LEU A 57 -3.86 -8.68 6.04
N VAL A 58 -4.94 -9.06 6.70
CA VAL A 58 -4.92 -10.06 7.75
C VAL A 58 -5.82 -11.23 7.36
N PRO A 59 -5.32 -12.47 7.37
CA PRO A 59 -6.17 -13.64 7.18
C PRO A 59 -7.14 -13.79 8.35
N GLY A 60 -8.40 -14.14 8.07
CA GLY A 60 -9.48 -14.20 9.08
C GLY A 60 -9.32 -15.24 10.19
N ALA A 61 -8.30 -16.08 10.13
CA ALA A 61 -7.91 -16.98 11.21
C ALA A 61 -7.01 -16.30 12.27
N ALA A 62 -6.53 -15.08 12.01
CA ALA A 62 -5.86 -14.25 13.01
C ALA A 62 -6.94 -13.60 13.89
N ASP A 63 -7.11 -14.18 15.07
CA ASP A 63 -8.18 -13.92 16.03
C ASP A 63 -8.24 -12.44 16.45
N GLU A 64 -7.09 -11.76 16.57
CA GLU A 64 -7.02 -10.41 17.13
C GLU A 64 -6.08 -9.54 16.27
N SER A 65 -6.63 -8.89 15.25
CA SER A 65 -5.97 -7.70 14.71
C SER A 65 -6.34 -6.54 15.63
N ASP A 66 -5.36 -5.94 16.32
CA ASP A 66 -5.50 -4.69 17.10
C ASP A 66 -5.87 -3.45 16.22
N GLY A 67 -6.27 -3.70 14.96
CA GLY A 67 -6.51 -2.69 13.94
C GLY A 67 -7.99 -2.58 13.59
N LEU A 68 -8.36 -1.42 13.07
CA LEU A 68 -9.71 -1.15 12.58
C LEU A 68 -9.95 -1.95 11.29
N THR A 69 -10.89 -2.89 11.31
CA THR A 69 -11.27 -3.64 10.11
C THR A 69 -11.99 -2.71 9.14
N LEU A 70 -11.44 -2.57 7.93
CA LEU A 70 -11.97 -1.70 6.88
C LEU A 70 -13.00 -2.44 6.03
N ILE A 71 -12.58 -3.58 5.47
CA ILE A 71 -13.41 -4.37 4.58
C ILE A 71 -12.91 -5.81 4.54
N THR A 72 -13.81 -6.77 4.34
CA THR A 72 -13.45 -8.18 4.15
C THR A 72 -13.40 -8.51 2.66
N ARG A 73 -12.70 -9.58 2.29
CA ARG A 73 -12.70 -10.09 0.92
C ARG A 73 -14.11 -10.40 0.43
N GLY A 74 -14.95 -10.99 1.29
CA GLY A 74 -16.34 -11.29 0.98
C GLY A 74 -17.18 -10.04 0.71
N ASP A 75 -17.03 -9.01 1.55
CA ASP A 75 -17.75 -7.75 1.40
C ASP A 75 -17.28 -6.98 0.15
N LEU A 76 -15.96 -6.88 -0.07
CA LEU A 76 -15.40 -6.26 -1.27
C LEU A 76 -15.90 -6.96 -2.54
N ALA A 77 -15.87 -8.30 -2.56
CA ALA A 77 -16.39 -9.07 -3.68
C ALA A 77 -17.91 -8.92 -3.86
N ALA A 78 -18.67 -8.68 -2.79
CA ALA A 78 -20.10 -8.39 -2.89
C ALA A 78 -20.38 -6.98 -3.43
N GLN A 79 -19.50 -6.01 -3.17
CA GLN A 79 -19.65 -4.64 -3.65
C GLN A 79 -19.22 -4.45 -5.12
N ILE A 80 -18.03 -4.93 -5.49
CA ILE A 80 -17.44 -4.67 -6.81
C ILE A 80 -17.23 -5.95 -7.65
N GLY A 81 -17.59 -7.12 -7.12
CA GLY A 81 -17.40 -8.41 -7.77
C GLY A 81 -16.07 -9.11 -7.41
N ASP A 82 -15.95 -10.38 -7.80
CA ASP A 82 -14.76 -11.21 -7.51
C ASP A 82 -13.56 -10.83 -8.41
N ASN A 83 -13.83 -10.21 -9.57
CA ASN A 83 -12.82 -9.75 -10.52
C ASN A 83 -13.14 -8.33 -11.04
N PRO A 84 -13.02 -7.30 -10.19
CA PRO A 84 -13.26 -5.91 -10.54
C PRO A 84 -12.17 -5.37 -11.47
N GLY A 85 -12.51 -4.37 -12.27
CA GLY A 85 -11.54 -3.62 -13.06
C GLY A 85 -10.79 -2.57 -12.22
N GLU A 86 -9.75 -1.97 -12.80
CA GLU A 86 -8.94 -0.91 -12.16
C GLU A 86 -9.81 0.28 -11.69
N ALA A 87 -10.78 0.70 -12.51
CA ALA A 87 -11.68 1.80 -12.15
C ALA A 87 -12.53 1.49 -10.90
N GLU A 88 -13.06 0.28 -10.77
CA GLU A 88 -13.85 -0.14 -9.61
C GLU A 88 -12.99 -0.22 -8.34
N LEU A 89 -11.75 -0.72 -8.49
CA LEU A 89 -10.78 -0.78 -7.41
C LEU A 89 -10.37 0.63 -6.95
N THR A 90 -10.19 1.58 -7.87
CA THR A 90 -9.91 2.98 -7.56
C THR A 90 -11.04 3.57 -6.73
N VAL A 91 -12.29 3.45 -7.21
CA VAL A 91 -13.47 4.02 -6.52
C VAL A 91 -13.65 3.40 -5.13
N ALA A 92 -13.48 2.09 -5.00
CA ALA A 92 -13.54 1.41 -3.72
C ALA A 92 -12.42 1.88 -2.76
N ALA A 93 -11.20 2.05 -3.27
CA ALA A 93 -10.07 2.54 -2.47
C ALA A 93 -10.31 3.99 -2.00
N GLU A 94 -10.78 4.88 -2.87
CA GLU A 94 -11.11 6.27 -2.50
C GLU A 94 -12.23 6.35 -1.47
N THR A 95 -13.24 5.48 -1.59
CA THR A 95 -14.33 5.37 -0.61
C THR A 95 -13.79 4.95 0.75
N LEU A 96 -13.00 3.88 0.82
CA LEU A 96 -12.38 3.42 2.07
C LEU A 96 -11.44 4.47 2.66
N ASN A 97 -10.68 5.19 1.84
CA ASN A 97 -9.82 6.27 2.29
C ASN A 97 -10.60 7.44 2.90
N THR A 98 -11.77 7.76 2.33
CA THR A 98 -12.66 8.78 2.87
C THR A 98 -13.20 8.33 4.22
N GLU A 99 -13.66 7.08 4.34
CA GLU A 99 -14.13 6.51 5.60
C GLU A 99 -13.04 6.53 6.68
N ILE A 100 -11.80 6.13 6.34
CA ILE A 100 -10.65 6.20 7.25
C ILE A 100 -10.42 7.62 7.77
N ARG A 101 -10.49 8.62 6.88
CA ARG A 101 -10.31 10.02 7.27
C ARG A 101 -11.46 10.53 8.14
N LEU A 102 -12.68 10.05 7.92
CA LEU A 102 -13.84 10.40 8.75
C LEU A 102 -13.79 9.75 10.13
N GLN A 103 -13.28 8.52 10.22
CA GLN A 103 -13.18 7.78 11.49
C GLN A 103 -11.91 8.13 12.30
N GLY A 104 -10.86 8.62 11.64
CA GLY A 104 -9.59 9.03 12.25
C GLY A 104 -9.42 10.54 12.45
N ALA A 105 -10.51 11.32 12.37
CA ALA A 105 -10.53 12.77 12.63
C ALA A 105 -10.81 13.10 14.11
#